data_AF-A0A1I8AYD6-F1
#
_entry.id   AF-A0A1I8AYD6-F1
#
_cell.length_a   1.000
_cell.length_b   1.000
_cell.length_c   1.000
_cell.angle_alpha   90.00
_cell.angle_beta   90.00
_cell.angle_gamma   90.00
#
_symmetry.space_group_name_H-M   'P 1'
#
loop_
_entity.id
_entity.type
_entity.pdbx_description
1 polymer ?
#
loop_
_entity_poly.entity_id
_entity_poly.type
_entity_poly.pdbx_seq_one_letter_code
_entity_poly.pdbx_strand_id
1 'polypeptide(L)'
;MLQQHLRAHTGEKPYECPWQNCGKRYSRLENLKTHVRKHTGERPYRCTSCDSAFTNASDRSKHVERVHGGKKRYRCTDCQCAYTDPSSLRKHILNAHGQMEWIAYKNRRQNERQNCFLINE
;
A
#
# COMPACT_ATOMS: atom_id res chain seq x y z
N MET A 1 -17.38 5.21 -26.10
CA MET A 1 -16.49 4.02 -26.12
C MET A 1 -17.33 2.73 -26.18
N LEU A 2 -18.15 2.57 -27.23
CA LEU A 2 -19.09 1.44 -27.33
C LEU A 2 -18.36 0.11 -27.53
N GLN A 3 -17.31 0.09 -28.35
CA GLN A 3 -16.52 -1.11 -28.62
C GLN A 3 -15.89 -1.71 -27.34
N GLN A 4 -15.31 -0.88 -26.46
CA GLN A 4 -14.77 -1.38 -25.19
C GLN A 4 -15.86 -1.93 -24.26
N HIS A 5 -17.04 -1.31 -24.25
CA HIS A 5 -18.18 -1.79 -23.48
C HIS A 5 -18.67 -3.15 -24.01
N LEU A 6 -18.80 -3.30 -25.33
CA LEU A 6 -19.23 -4.55 -25.97
C LEU A 6 -18.28 -5.72 -25.65
N ARG A 7 -16.97 -5.48 -25.53
CA ARG A 7 -16.00 -6.50 -25.10
C ARG A 7 -16.29 -7.11 -23.73
N ALA A 8 -17.00 -6.39 -22.85
CA ALA A 8 -17.41 -6.93 -21.55
C ALA A 8 -18.52 -7.99 -21.69
N HIS A 9 -19.36 -7.87 -22.72
CA HIS A 9 -20.42 -8.84 -23.02
C HIS A 9 -19.90 -10.01 -23.85
N THR A 10 -19.09 -9.74 -24.88
CA THR A 10 -18.58 -10.77 -25.79
C THR A 10 -17.39 -11.55 -25.22
N GLY A 11 -16.75 -11.04 -24.16
CA GLY A 11 -15.56 -11.63 -23.58
C GLY A 11 -14.30 -11.48 -24.44
N GLU A 12 -14.34 -10.68 -25.51
CA GLU A 12 -13.23 -10.46 -26.42
C GLU A 12 -12.02 -9.84 -25.68
N LYS A 13 -10.86 -10.47 -25.84
CA LYS A 13 -9.58 -10.07 -25.22
C LYS A 13 -8.51 -9.92 -26.29
N PRO A 14 -8.48 -8.79 -27.02
CA PRO A 14 -7.58 -8.61 -28.15
C PRO A 14 -6.13 -8.36 -27.72
N TYR A 15 -5.88 -7.98 -26.46
CA TYR A 15 -4.54 -7.63 -26.00
C TYR A 15 -3.88 -8.83 -25.30
N GLU A 16 -2.79 -9.34 -25.85
CA GLU A 16 -2.05 -10.48 -25.30
C GLU A 16 -0.74 -10.06 -24.64
N CYS A 17 -0.34 -10.78 -23.59
CA CYS A 17 0.96 -10.61 -22.94
C CYS A 17 2.09 -11.00 -23.90
N PRO A 18 3.08 -10.12 -24.14
CA PRO A 18 4.19 -10.43 -25.05
C PRO A 18 5.17 -11.48 -24.49
N TRP A 19 5.04 -11.87 -23.22
CA TRP A 19 5.87 -12.93 -22.64
C TRP A 19 5.39 -14.30 -23.10
N GLN A 20 6.25 -15.01 -23.84
CA GLN A 20 6.00 -16.33 -24.46
C GLN A 20 5.29 -17.33 -23.53
N ASN A 21 5.74 -17.47 -22.28
CA ASN A 21 5.19 -18.47 -21.35
C ASN A 21 4.02 -17.95 -20.50
N CYS A 22 3.50 -16.75 -20.78
CA CYS A 22 2.41 -16.16 -20.00
C CYS A 22 1.02 -16.46 -20.58
N GLY A 23 0.84 -16.30 -21.89
CA GLY A 23 -0.43 -16.54 -22.60
C GLY A 23 -1.63 -15.71 -22.12
N LYS A 24 -1.44 -14.73 -21.22
CA LYS A 24 -2.55 -13.96 -20.63
C LYS A 24 -3.08 -12.90 -21.59
N ARG A 25 -4.41 -12.83 -21.71
CA ARG A 25 -5.11 -11.88 -22.58
C ARG A 25 -6.04 -10.95 -21.79
N TYR A 26 -6.22 -9.74 -22.30
CA TYR A 26 -6.94 -8.63 -21.67
C TYR A 26 -7.89 -7.95 -22.66
N SER A 27 -9.04 -7.49 -22.17
CA SER A 27 -10.03 -6.73 -22.95
C SER A 27 -9.66 -5.26 -23.12
N ARG A 28 -8.76 -4.75 -22.27
CA ARG A 28 -8.29 -3.36 -22.24
C ARG A 28 -6.76 -3.30 -22.23
N LEU A 29 -6.19 -2.38 -23.02
CA LEU A 29 -4.75 -2.18 -23.12
C LEU A 29 -4.10 -1.79 -21.77
N GLU A 30 -4.76 -0.94 -20.98
CA GLU A 30 -4.24 -0.51 -19.67
C GLU A 30 -4.11 -1.67 -18.67
N ASN A 31 -4.97 -2.69 -18.78
CA ASN A 31 -4.87 -3.90 -17.96
C ASN A 31 -3.66 -4.75 -18.39
N LEU A 32 -3.40 -4.84 -19.71
CA LEU A 32 -2.20 -5.49 -20.22
C LEU A 32 -0.93 -4.76 -19.75
N LYS A 33 -0.85 -3.44 -19.89
CA LYS A 33 0.30 -2.64 -19.41
C LYS A 33 0.57 -2.87 -17.92
N THR A 34 -0.48 -2.82 -17.10
CA THR A 34 -0.38 -3.11 -15.66
C THR A 34 0.09 -4.53 -15.38
N HIS A 35 -0.33 -5.51 -16.19
CA HIS A 35 0.12 -6.88 -16.06
C HIS A 35 1.60 -7.05 -16.44
N VAL A 36 2.07 -6.43 -17.52
CA VAL A 36 3.47 -6.50 -17.97
C VAL A 36 4.43 -6.02 -16.88
N ARG A 37 4.03 -5.02 -16.08
CA ARG A 37 4.79 -4.59 -14.89
C ARG A 37 5.06 -5.70 -13.86
N LYS A 38 4.28 -6.77 -13.85
CA LYS A 38 4.54 -7.95 -13.01
C LYS A 38 5.73 -8.78 -13.50
N HIS A 39 6.01 -8.73 -14.80
CA HIS A 39 7.19 -9.38 -15.38
C HIS A 39 8.44 -8.51 -15.23
N THR A 40 8.32 -7.20 -15.43
CA THR A 40 9.45 -6.27 -15.34
C THR A 40 9.80 -5.87 -13.91
N GLY A 41 8.89 -6.06 -12.95
CA GLY A 41 9.03 -5.61 -11.57
C GLY A 41 8.79 -4.11 -11.37
N GLU A 42 8.45 -3.37 -12.43
CA GLU A 42 8.25 -1.93 -12.38
C GLU A 42 7.03 -1.56 -11.50
N ARG A 43 7.25 -0.67 -10.52
CA ARG A 43 6.21 -0.21 -9.59
C ARG A 43 6.17 1.32 -9.56
N PRO A 44 5.59 1.96 -10.60
CA PRO A 44 5.64 3.42 -10.73
C PRO A 44 4.75 4.15 -9.72
N TYR A 45 3.78 3.47 -9.11
CA TYR A 45 2.86 4.10 -8.17
C TYR A 45 3.37 3.96 -6.74
N ARG A 46 4.22 4.89 -6.30
CA ARG A 46 4.69 4.97 -4.91
C ARG A 46 3.60 5.51 -4.00
N CYS A 47 3.52 4.98 -2.78
CA CYS A 47 2.75 5.57 -1.71
C CYS A 47 3.45 6.85 -1.23
N THR A 48 2.69 7.88 -0.88
CA THR A 48 3.24 9.16 -0.38
C THR A 48 3.55 9.12 1.11
N SER A 49 3.04 8.12 1.82
CA SER A 49 3.16 8.01 3.27
C SER A 49 4.14 6.91 3.72
N CYS A 50 4.55 6.01 2.82
CA CYS A 50 5.52 4.96 3.10
C CYS A 50 6.24 4.50 1.82
N ASP A 51 7.26 3.64 1.97
CA ASP A 51 8.08 3.13 0.85
C ASP A 51 7.39 2.08 -0.04
N SER A 52 6.11 1.79 0.20
CA SER A 52 5.35 0.83 -0.60
C SER A 52 5.13 1.36 -2.02
N ALA A 53 5.45 0.54 -3.03
CA ALA A 53 5.22 0.85 -4.44
C ALA A 53 4.33 -0.20 -5.11
N PHE A 54 3.49 0.24 -6.06
CA PHE A 54 2.45 -0.58 -6.69
C PHE A 54 2.54 -0.51 -8.22
N THR A 55 1.97 -1.52 -8.89
CA THR A 55 1.96 -1.61 -10.36
C THR A 55 0.82 -0.82 -11.00
N ASN A 56 -0.21 -0.43 -10.24
CA ASN A 56 -1.29 0.46 -10.69
C ASN A 56 -1.77 1.42 -9.58
N ALA A 57 -2.45 2.48 -9.99
CA ALA A 57 -2.98 3.51 -9.10
C ALA A 57 -4.09 3.00 -8.17
N SER A 58 -4.94 2.08 -8.63
CA SER A 58 -6.07 1.56 -7.85
C SER A 58 -5.58 0.80 -6.62
N ASP A 59 -4.56 -0.05 -6.78
CA ASP A 59 -3.95 -0.80 -5.68
C ASP A 59 -3.26 0.13 -4.68
N ARG A 60 -2.54 1.15 -5.17
CA ARG A 60 -1.98 2.20 -4.30
C ARG A 60 -3.07 2.91 -3.51
N SER A 61 -4.16 3.33 -4.17
CA SER A 61 -5.26 4.04 -3.49
C SER A 61 -5.92 3.18 -2.41
N LYS A 62 -6.20 1.90 -2.71
CA LYS A 62 -6.72 0.94 -1.73
C LYS A 62 -5.76 0.73 -0.56
N HIS A 63 -4.46 0.69 -0.82
CA HIS A 63 -3.45 0.64 0.23
C HIS A 63 -3.54 1.89 1.12
N VAL A 64 -3.56 3.09 0.54
CA VAL A 64 -3.65 4.34 1.31
C VAL A 64 -4.92 4.35 2.17
N GLU A 65 -6.07 4.02 1.59
CA GLU A 65 -7.34 4.00 2.32
C GLU A 65 -7.33 3.00 3.49
N ARG A 66 -6.82 1.79 3.28
CA ARG A 66 -6.86 0.72 4.30
C ARG A 66 -5.76 0.83 5.34
N VAL A 67 -4.58 1.30 4.93
CA VAL A 67 -3.37 1.31 5.75
C VAL A 67 -3.17 2.68 6.40
N HIS A 68 -3.40 3.77 5.67
CA HIS A 68 -3.23 5.13 6.18
C HIS A 68 -4.56 5.80 6.55
N GLY A 69 -5.71 5.29 6.07
CA GLY A 69 -7.04 5.76 6.40
C GLY A 69 -7.69 5.10 7.62
N GLY A 70 -8.76 5.74 8.11
CA GLY A 70 -9.66 5.24 9.17
C GLY A 70 -9.38 5.75 10.60
N LYS A 71 -10.31 5.42 11.53
CA LYS A 71 -10.21 5.67 12.98
C LYS A 71 -9.25 4.67 13.66
N LYS A 72 -8.01 4.60 13.20
CA LYS A 72 -6.98 3.72 13.77
C LYS A 72 -6.10 4.51 14.72
N ARG A 73 -6.03 4.09 15.99
CA ARG A 73 -5.37 4.84 17.08
C ARG A 73 -3.86 4.65 17.13
N TYR A 74 -3.33 3.63 16.48
CA TYR A 74 -1.92 3.25 16.57
C TYR A 74 -1.27 3.48 15.21
N ARG A 75 -0.41 4.51 15.13
CA ARG A 75 0.28 4.88 13.90
C ARG A 75 1.79 4.67 14.08
N CYS A 76 2.44 4.06 13.09
CA CYS A 76 3.89 4.07 13.00
C CYS A 76 4.37 5.49 12.68
N THR A 77 5.36 6.01 13.40
CA THR A 77 5.90 7.36 13.18
C THR A 77 6.73 7.46 11.90
N ASP A 78 7.34 6.35 11.48
CA ASP A 78 8.36 6.38 10.43
C ASP A 78 7.74 6.16 9.04
N CYS A 79 6.64 5.40 8.95
CA CYS A 79 5.93 5.15 7.70
C CYS A 79 4.43 5.46 7.75
N GLN A 80 3.93 6.05 8.83
CA GLN A 80 2.53 6.44 9.01
C GLN A 80 1.48 5.33 8.82
N CYS A 81 1.88 4.06 8.78
CA CYS A 81 0.95 2.93 8.72
C CYS A 81 0.09 2.91 9.98
N ALA A 82 -1.22 2.74 9.81
CA ALA A 82 -2.20 2.81 10.88
C ALA A 82 -2.80 1.43 11.18
N TYR A 83 -2.92 1.15 12.48
CA TYR A 83 -3.32 -0.13 13.05
C TYR A 83 -4.44 0.07 14.10
N THR A 84 -5.33 -0.91 14.17
CA THR A 84 -6.46 -0.93 15.12
C THR A 84 -6.01 -1.22 16.54
N ASP A 85 -4.92 -1.97 16.70
CA ASP A 85 -4.39 -2.42 17.97
C ASP A 85 -2.84 -2.26 18.04
N PRO A 86 -2.27 -2.17 19.25
CA PRO A 86 -0.83 -1.96 19.43
C PRO A 86 0.02 -3.19 19.10
N SER A 87 -0.55 -4.40 19.15
CA SER A 87 0.17 -5.64 18.84
C SER A 87 0.47 -5.74 17.35
N SER A 88 -0.48 -5.35 16.50
CA SER A 88 -0.30 -5.24 15.06
C SER A 88 0.75 -4.18 14.68
N LEU A 89 0.73 -3.02 15.35
CA LEU A 89 1.75 -1.99 15.18
C LEU A 89 3.14 -2.50 15.61
N ARG A 90 3.24 -3.20 16.75
CA ARG A 90 4.50 -3.78 17.22
C ARG A 90 5.08 -4.78 16.21
N LYS A 91 4.27 -5.72 15.71
CA LYS A 91 4.70 -6.68 14.69
C LYS A 91 5.21 -5.97 13.44
N HIS A 92 4.52 -4.92 13.02
CA HIS A 92 4.97 -4.10 11.90
C HIS A 92 6.32 -3.42 12.17
N ILE A 93 6.48 -2.70 13.29
CA ILE A 93 7.74 -2.00 13.58
C ILE A 93 8.89 -3.01 13.67
N LEU A 94 8.71 -4.13 14.37
CA LEU A 94 9.76 -5.15 14.49
C LEU A 94 10.15 -5.75 13.13
N ASN A 95 9.18 -6.05 12.26
CA ASN A 95 9.46 -6.72 10.99
C ASN A 95 9.90 -5.75 9.88
N ALA A 96 9.42 -4.50 9.90
CA ALA A 96 9.64 -3.52 8.83
C ALA A 96 10.71 -2.48 9.16
N HIS A 97 10.91 -2.17 10.44
CA HIS A 97 11.81 -1.10 10.91
C HIS A 97 12.85 -1.61 11.93
N GLY A 98 12.68 -2.83 12.44
CA GLY A 98 13.61 -3.47 13.38
C GLY A 98 13.36 -3.14 14.85
N GLN A 99 14.15 -3.77 15.70
CA GLN A 99 13.99 -3.70 17.16
C GLN A 99 14.33 -2.31 17.74
N MET A 100 15.32 -1.62 17.17
CA MET A 100 15.73 -0.30 17.64
C MET A 100 14.60 0.73 17.49
N GLU A 101 13.88 0.68 16.37
CA GLU A 101 12.74 1.58 16.13
C GLU A 101 11.56 1.30 17.06
N TRP A 102 11.37 0.04 17.50
CA TRP A 102 10.37 -0.26 18.53
C TRP A 102 10.72 0.36 19.88
N ILE A 103 12.00 0.35 20.26
CA ILE A 103 12.46 1.00 21.49
C ILE A 103 12.28 2.52 21.39
N ALA A 104 12.68 3.11 20.26
CA ALA A 104 12.51 4.54 19.99
C ALA A 104 11.04 4.97 20.03
N TYR A 105 10.14 4.20 19.41
CA TYR A 105 8.70 4.45 19.44
C TYR A 105 8.12 4.44 20.87
N LYS A 106 8.53 3.46 21.71
CA LYS A 106 8.10 3.40 23.12
C LYS A 106 8.58 4.61 23.91
N ASN A 107 9.85 4.99 23.74
CA ASN A 107 10.44 6.14 24.43
C ASN A 107 9.73 7.44 24.03
N ARG A 108 9.45 7.65 22.74
CA ARG A 108 8.68 8.80 22.23
C ARG A 108 7.30 8.89 22.91
N ARG A 109 6.54 7.78 22.94
CA ARG A 109 5.22 7.74 23.61
C ARG A 109 5.27 7.92 25.12
N GLN A 110 6.34 7.46 25.77
CA GLN A 110 6.52 7.64 27.22
C GLN A 110 6.82 9.10 27.55
N ASN A 111 7.67 9.76 26.75
CA ASN A 111 7.92 11.19 26.86
C ASN A 111 6.66 12.02 26.57
N GLU A 112 5.85 11.70 25.55
CA GLU A 112 4.58 12.39 25.29
C GLU A 112 3.60 12.28 26.47
N ARG A 113 3.55 11.11 27.12
CA ARG A 113 2.72 10.91 28.32
C ARG A 113 3.25 11.69 29.51
N GLN A 114 4.56 11.76 29.71
CA GLN A 114 5.19 12.53 30.80
C GLN A 114 5.09 14.03 30.57
N ASN A 115 5.17 14.50 29.32
CA ASN A 115 5.08 15.92 28.96
C ASN A 115 3.66 16.47 29.18
N CYS A 116 2.60 15.66 29.04
CA CYS A 116 1.24 16.08 29.41
C CYS A 116 1.05 16.36 30.92
N PHE A 117 1.93 15.88 31.81
CA PHE A 117 1.85 16.18 33.24
C PHE A 117 2.48 17.54 33.61
N LEU A 118 3.24 18.17 32.70
CA LEU A 118 3.98 19.41 32.97
C LEU A 118 3.33 20.67 32.37
N ILE A 119 2.15 20.56 31.76
CA ILE A 119 1.44 21.69 31.12
C ILE A 119 0.16 22.09 31.91
N ASN A 120 0.01 21.62 33.15
CA ASN A 120 -1.09 22.00 34.04
C ASN A 120 -0.58 22.66 35.34
N GLU A 121 0.32 23.64 35.21
CA GLU A 121 0.66 24.59 36.29
C GLU A 121 0.32 26.03 35.86
#